data_AF-A0A958ZDL2-F1
#
_entry.id   AF-A0A958ZDL2-F1
#
_cell.length_a   1.000
_cell.length_b   1.000
_cell.length_c   1.000
_cell.angle_alpha   90.00
_cell.angle_beta   90.00
_cell.angle_gamma   90.00
#
_symmetry.space_group_name_H-M   'P 1'
#
loop_
_entity.id
_entity.type
_entity.pdbx_description
1 polymer ?
#
loop_
_entity_poly.entity_id
_entity_poly.type
_entity_poly.pdbx_seq_one_letter_code
_entity_poly.pdbx_strand_id
1 'polypeptide(L)'
;MKLFPSFNELLVKAKATLLRFPLVLIWAVAGTVFAVYLVEIEPDEIDPYALNYLLTAILGISWLIGTRFLTEQFDNRKQWLFLVTLLLLFLFFWHLPNTYGDIRSVDYWIRFALYLLAGHLFVLFAPFVFKYGRNSYWNYLRSVFLAIFRSLLYTMVLYLGIVLALLAIKYLFNVDFHEKRFFQ
;
A
#
# COMPACT_ATOMS: atom_id res chain seq x y z
N MET A 1 -25.56 17.60 8.96
CA MET A 1 -24.42 16.84 8.40
C MET A 1 -24.72 16.55 6.94
N LYS A 2 -23.89 16.98 5.97
CA LYS A 2 -24.03 16.54 4.58
C LYS A 2 -23.61 15.07 4.51
N LEU A 3 -24.55 14.19 4.14
CA LEU A 3 -24.33 12.73 4.08
C LEU A 3 -23.29 12.36 3.01
N PHE A 4 -23.20 13.16 1.95
CA PHE A 4 -22.28 12.95 0.83
C PHE A 4 -21.47 14.24 0.55
N PRO A 5 -20.13 14.15 0.48
CA PRO A 5 -19.31 15.27 0.03
C PRO A 5 -19.66 15.62 -1.42
N SER A 6 -19.63 16.91 -1.76
CA SER A 6 -19.82 17.32 -3.15
C SER A 6 -18.69 16.78 -4.04
N PHE A 7 -18.95 16.57 -5.32
CA PHE A 7 -17.93 16.12 -6.28
C PHE A 7 -16.69 17.05 -6.28
N ASN A 8 -16.92 18.36 -6.16
CA ASN A 8 -15.85 19.35 -6.03
C ASN A 8 -15.02 19.15 -4.76
N GLU A 9 -15.64 18.83 -3.61
CA GLU A 9 -14.90 18.52 -2.38
C GLU A 9 -14.04 17.26 -2.52
N LEU A 10 -14.53 16.25 -3.23
CA LEU A 10 -13.75 15.03 -3.51
C LEU A 10 -12.53 15.34 -4.37
N LEU A 11 -12.71 16.10 -5.46
CA LEU A 11 -11.61 16.51 -6.34
C LEU A 11 -10.56 17.35 -5.62
N VAL A 12 -10.99 18.30 -4.79
CA VAL A 12 -10.07 19.14 -4.00
C VAL A 12 -9.25 18.29 -3.05
N LYS A 13 -9.89 17.34 -2.34
CA LYS A 13 -9.19 16.43 -1.43
C LYS A 13 -8.25 15.48 -2.18
N ALA A 14 -8.66 14.94 -3.32
CA ALA A 14 -7.82 14.09 -4.16
C ALA A 14 -6.56 14.84 -4.63
N LYS A 15 -6.73 16.06 -5.14
CA LYS A 15 -5.61 16.93 -5.55
C LYS A 15 -4.67 17.24 -4.38
N ALA A 16 -5.22 17.56 -3.20
CA ALA A 16 -4.41 17.81 -2.01
C ALA A 16 -3.59 16.57 -1.60
N THR A 17 -4.17 15.37 -1.67
CA THR A 17 -3.47 14.11 -1.38
C THR A 17 -2.38 13.82 -2.41
N LEU A 18 -2.66 14.00 -3.70
CA LEU A 18 -1.70 13.82 -4.80
C LEU A 18 -0.46 14.70 -4.61
N LEU A 19 -0.67 15.97 -4.29
CA LEU A 19 0.42 16.93 -4.05
C LEU A 19 1.18 16.66 -2.74
N ARG A 20 0.54 16.04 -1.75
CA ARG A 20 1.18 15.71 -0.46
C ARG A 20 1.99 14.41 -0.52
N PHE A 21 1.57 13.43 -1.30
CA PHE A 21 2.18 12.09 -1.36
C PHE A 21 2.57 11.63 -2.78
N PRO A 22 3.26 12.45 -3.59
CA PRO A 22 3.53 12.10 -5.00
C PRO A 22 4.35 10.81 -5.12
N LEU A 23 5.42 10.67 -4.32
CA LEU A 23 6.29 9.49 -4.36
C LEU A 23 5.57 8.21 -3.91
N VAL A 24 4.75 8.29 -2.86
CA VAL A 24 3.98 7.14 -2.36
C VAL A 24 3.01 6.65 -3.44
N LEU A 25 2.35 7.58 -4.15
CA LEU A 25 1.38 7.23 -5.18
C LEU A 25 2.06 6.65 -6.43
N ILE A 26 3.18 7.20 -6.87
CA ILE A 26 3.97 6.62 -7.97
C ILE A 26 4.42 5.20 -7.59
N TRP A 27 4.92 5.01 -6.36
CA TRP A 27 5.35 3.72 -5.84
C TRP A 27 4.20 2.70 -5.78
N ALA A 28 3.03 3.12 -5.26
CA ALA A 28 1.86 2.28 -5.19
C ALA A 28 1.34 1.89 -6.58
N VAL A 29 1.25 2.83 -7.52
CA VAL A 29 0.82 2.56 -8.89
C VAL A 29 1.79 1.61 -9.60
N ALA A 30 3.10 1.84 -9.48
CA ALA A 30 4.10 0.94 -10.06
C ALA A 30 4.00 -0.47 -9.47
N GLY A 31 3.86 -0.58 -8.14
CA GLY A 31 3.64 -1.86 -7.46
C GLY A 31 2.35 -2.56 -7.90
N THR A 32 1.26 -1.81 -8.07
CA THR A 32 -0.02 -2.36 -8.55
C THR A 32 0.08 -2.85 -10.00
N VAL A 33 0.68 -2.08 -10.91
CA VAL A 33 0.90 -2.51 -12.30
C VAL A 33 1.74 -3.80 -12.34
N PHE A 34 2.78 -3.86 -11.53
CA PHE A 34 3.61 -5.05 -11.42
C PHE A 34 2.87 -6.25 -10.81
N ALA A 35 2.01 -6.02 -9.80
CA ALA A 35 1.16 -7.05 -9.23
C ALA A 35 0.18 -7.62 -10.27
N VAL A 36 -0.46 -6.75 -11.06
CA VAL A 36 -1.37 -7.17 -12.16
C VAL A 36 -0.63 -8.02 -13.19
N TYR A 37 0.60 -7.63 -13.55
CA TYR A 37 1.47 -8.43 -14.43
C TYR A 37 1.79 -9.79 -13.82
N LEU A 38 2.17 -9.84 -12.54
CA LEU A 38 2.51 -11.09 -11.86
C LEU A 38 1.34 -12.08 -11.77
N VAL A 39 0.09 -11.61 -11.67
CA VAL A 39 -1.09 -12.50 -11.64
C VAL A 39 -1.25 -13.28 -12.95
N GLU A 40 -0.70 -12.79 -14.06
CA GLU A 40 -0.78 -13.50 -15.35
C GLU A 40 0.16 -14.73 -15.38
N ILE A 41 1.23 -14.73 -14.59
CA ILE A 41 2.22 -15.81 -14.48
C ILE A 41 1.67 -16.96 -13.61
N GLU A 42 2.02 -18.21 -13.92
CA GLU A 42 1.65 -19.36 -13.09
C GLU A 42 2.44 -19.36 -11.77
N PRO A 43 1.84 -19.69 -10.61
CA PRO A 43 2.50 -19.55 -9.30
C PRO A 43 3.84 -20.27 -9.15
N ASP A 44 4.01 -21.41 -9.83
CA ASP A 44 5.23 -22.21 -9.87
C ASP A 44 6.31 -21.65 -10.80
N GLU A 45 5.93 -20.79 -11.74
CA GLU A 45 6.82 -20.08 -12.66
C GLU A 45 7.26 -18.70 -12.13
N ILE A 46 6.67 -18.20 -11.05
CA ILE A 46 7.04 -16.91 -10.46
C ILE A 46 8.49 -16.96 -9.97
N ASP A 47 9.32 -16.09 -10.57
CA ASP A 47 10.70 -15.88 -10.14
C ASP A 47 10.74 -15.35 -8.69
N PRO A 48 11.55 -15.97 -7.79
CA PRO A 48 11.90 -15.43 -6.47
C PRO A 48 12.16 -13.92 -6.44
N TYR A 49 12.87 -13.38 -7.44
CA TYR A 49 13.15 -11.95 -7.52
C TYR A 49 11.89 -11.12 -7.77
N ALA A 50 10.97 -11.61 -8.59
CA ALA A 50 9.71 -10.94 -8.86
C ALA A 50 8.84 -10.90 -7.59
N LEU A 51 8.79 -11.99 -6.81
CA LEU A 51 8.09 -11.99 -5.53
C LEU A 51 8.74 -11.00 -4.53
N ASN A 52 10.06 -11.00 -4.43
CA ASN A 52 10.80 -10.09 -3.54
C ASN A 52 10.55 -8.62 -3.91
N TYR A 53 10.45 -8.30 -5.21
CA TYR A 53 10.07 -6.96 -5.66
C TYR A 53 8.65 -6.61 -5.22
N LEU A 54 7.68 -7.51 -5.40
CA LEU A 54 6.30 -7.29 -4.99
C LEU A 54 6.18 -7.03 -3.47
N LEU A 55 6.86 -7.83 -2.64
CA LEU A 55 6.88 -7.64 -1.20
C LEU A 55 7.54 -6.31 -0.80
N THR A 56 8.62 -5.94 -1.49
CA THR A 56 9.27 -4.64 -1.30
C THR A 56 8.36 -3.48 -1.69
N ALA A 57 7.58 -3.63 -2.77
CA ALA A 57 6.60 -2.65 -3.21
C ALA A 57 5.51 -2.45 -2.15
N ILE A 58 4.94 -3.54 -1.62
CA ILE A 58 3.94 -3.53 -0.53
C ILE A 58 4.50 -2.84 0.71
N LEU A 59 5.70 -3.23 1.15
CA LEU A 59 6.34 -2.66 2.34
C LEU A 59 6.60 -1.16 2.19
N GLY A 60 7.09 -0.76 1.01
CA GLY A 60 7.45 0.61 0.68
C GLY A 60 6.31 1.61 0.82
N ILE A 61 5.04 1.20 0.62
CA ILE A 61 3.89 2.06 0.85
C ILE A 61 3.87 2.59 2.29
N SER A 62 3.94 1.69 3.28
CA SER A 62 3.89 2.08 4.69
C SER A 62 5.11 2.91 5.11
N TRP A 63 6.30 2.54 4.63
CA TRP A 63 7.54 3.24 4.98
C TRP A 63 7.61 4.63 4.38
N LEU A 64 7.22 4.81 3.11
CA LEU A 64 7.22 6.11 2.45
C LEU A 64 6.15 7.05 3.04
N ILE A 65 4.99 6.53 3.48
CA ILE A 65 3.99 7.31 4.23
C ILE A 65 4.57 7.77 5.57
N GLY A 66 5.19 6.86 6.34
CA GLY A 66 5.82 7.18 7.61
C GLY A 66 6.92 8.24 7.44
N THR A 67 7.76 8.11 6.40
CA THR A 67 8.80 9.10 6.08
C THR A 67 8.19 10.44 5.72
N ARG A 68 7.10 10.48 4.96
CA ARG A 68 6.40 11.73 4.68
C ARG A 68 5.97 12.42 5.98
N PHE A 69 5.30 11.69 6.87
CA PHE A 69 4.89 12.22 8.18
C PHE A 69 6.06 12.68 9.04
N LEU A 70 7.19 11.97 9.01
CA LEU A 70 8.40 12.35 9.72
C LEU A 70 9.00 13.64 9.14
N THR A 71 9.07 13.79 7.81
CA THR A 71 9.61 15.01 7.17
C THR A 71 8.77 16.25 7.45
N GLU A 72 7.46 16.09 7.62
CA GLU A 72 6.54 17.17 7.98
C GLU A 72 6.83 17.73 9.39
N GLN A 73 7.46 16.96 10.28
CA GLN A 73 7.92 17.46 11.58
C GLN A 73 9.09 18.46 11.47
N PHE A 74 9.78 18.47 10.35
CA PHE A 74 10.94 19.32 10.08
C PHE A 74 10.64 20.43 9.06
N ASP A 75 9.37 20.85 8.93
CA ASP A 75 8.90 21.82 7.93
C ASP A 75 9.28 21.44 6.49
N ASN A 76 9.33 20.13 6.19
CA ASN A 76 9.80 19.58 4.92
C ASN A 76 11.28 19.88 4.57
N ARG A 77 12.12 20.37 5.50
CA ARG A 77 13.55 20.63 5.22
C ARG A 77 14.38 19.36 5.03
N LYS A 78 13.94 18.22 5.57
CA LYS A 78 14.68 16.95 5.55
C LYS A 78 14.18 15.96 4.48
N GLN A 79 13.90 16.43 3.26
CA GLN A 79 13.44 15.54 2.18
C GLN A 79 14.45 14.44 1.81
N TRP A 80 15.73 14.61 2.13
CA TRP A 80 16.77 13.59 1.98
C TRP A 80 16.44 12.28 2.73
N LEU A 81 15.57 12.32 3.74
CA LEU A 81 15.10 11.10 4.43
C LEU A 81 14.39 10.13 3.48
N PHE A 82 13.79 10.60 2.39
CA PHE A 82 13.25 9.71 1.36
C PHE A 82 14.35 8.88 0.68
N LEU A 83 15.54 9.44 0.46
CA LEU A 83 16.68 8.69 -0.09
C LEU A 83 17.13 7.60 0.88
N VAL A 84 17.13 7.89 2.19
CA VAL A 84 17.40 6.88 3.21
C VAL A 84 16.35 5.78 3.19
N THR A 85 15.06 6.14 3.11
CA THR A 85 13.99 5.13 3.02
C THR A 85 14.12 4.26 1.77
N LEU A 86 14.42 4.86 0.61
CA LEU A 86 14.64 4.12 -0.63
C LEU A 86 15.87 3.21 -0.53
N LEU A 87 16.95 3.68 0.09
CA LEU A 87 18.12 2.85 0.38
C LEU A 87 17.78 1.67 1.29
N LEU A 88 17.00 1.90 2.35
CA LEU A 88 16.58 0.82 3.25
C LEU A 88 15.65 -0.18 2.55
N LEU A 89 14.76 0.27 1.65
CA LEU A 89 13.93 -0.62 0.82
C LEU A 89 14.79 -1.44 -0.15
N PHE A 90 15.81 -0.83 -0.74
CA PHE A 90 16.78 -1.54 -1.57
C PHE A 90 17.56 -2.59 -0.78
N LEU A 91 18.04 -2.24 0.42
CA LEU A 91 18.72 -3.18 1.32
C LEU A 91 17.78 -4.31 1.77
N PHE A 92 16.50 -4.01 2.01
CA PHE A 92 15.50 -5.02 2.31
C PHE A 92 15.31 -5.99 1.15
N PHE A 93 15.16 -5.49 -0.08
CA PHE A 93 15.09 -6.33 -1.28
C PHE A 93 16.33 -7.23 -1.42
N TRP A 94 17.53 -6.68 -1.22
CA TRP A 94 18.78 -7.43 -1.30
C TRP A 94 18.94 -8.47 -0.19
N HIS A 95 18.38 -8.21 0.99
CA HIS A 95 18.43 -9.10 2.14
C HIS A 95 17.44 -10.28 2.02
N LEU A 96 16.40 -10.17 1.21
CA LEU A 96 15.45 -11.26 1.01
C LEU A 96 16.13 -12.43 0.27
N PRO A 97 15.93 -13.68 0.72
CA PRO A 97 16.46 -14.83 0.02
C PRO A 97 15.83 -14.95 -1.37
N ASN A 98 16.64 -15.42 -2.32
CA ASN A 98 16.31 -15.51 -3.75
C ASN A 98 16.19 -16.96 -4.23
N THR A 99 16.17 -17.94 -3.34
CA THR A 99 16.05 -19.37 -3.68
C THR A 99 14.63 -19.86 -3.40
N TYR A 100 14.07 -20.67 -4.30
CA TYR A 100 12.73 -21.26 -4.15
C TYR A 100 12.50 -22.00 -2.83
N GLY A 101 13.52 -22.70 -2.31
CA GLY A 101 13.44 -23.42 -1.03
C GLY A 101 13.21 -22.49 0.16
N ASP A 102 13.83 -21.31 0.14
CA ASP A 102 13.77 -20.35 1.23
C ASP A 102 12.44 -19.58 1.25
N ILE A 103 11.84 -19.31 0.09
CA ILE A 103 10.54 -18.61 -0.01
C ILE A 103 9.39 -19.45 0.56
N ARG A 104 9.49 -20.77 0.48
CA ARG A 104 8.51 -21.69 1.08
C ARG A 104 8.70 -21.85 2.60
N SER A 105 9.78 -21.30 3.16
CA SER A 105 10.03 -21.37 4.59
C SER A 105 9.07 -20.44 5.35
N VAL A 106 8.65 -20.88 6.54
CA VAL A 106 7.83 -20.05 7.45
C VAL A 106 8.60 -18.82 7.91
N ASP A 107 9.92 -18.94 8.09
CA ASP A 107 10.79 -17.85 8.54
C ASP A 107 10.79 -16.67 7.57
N TYR A 108 10.73 -16.92 6.26
CA TYR A 108 10.63 -15.89 5.23
C TYR A 108 9.39 -14.99 5.45
N TRP A 109 8.22 -15.62 5.62
CA TRP A 109 6.95 -14.91 5.81
C TRP A 109 6.85 -14.22 7.17
N ILE A 110 7.40 -14.83 8.24
CA ILE A 110 7.50 -14.17 9.55
C ILE A 110 8.36 -12.91 9.47
N ARG A 111 9.53 -12.98 8.83
CA ARG A 111 10.41 -11.81 8.64
C ARG A 111 9.68 -10.70 7.89
N PHE A 112 9.04 -11.03 6.76
CA PHE A 112 8.24 -10.05 6.01
C PHE A 112 7.15 -9.42 6.88
N ALA A 113 6.39 -10.22 7.62
CA ALA A 113 5.34 -9.73 8.50
C ALA A 113 5.87 -8.79 9.60
N LEU A 114 7.05 -9.06 10.16
CA LEU A 114 7.70 -8.18 11.14
C LEU A 114 8.10 -6.83 10.53
N TYR A 115 8.67 -6.82 9.31
CA TYR A 115 8.98 -5.56 8.61
C TYR A 115 7.71 -4.79 8.26
N LEU A 116 6.66 -5.48 7.83
CA LEU A 116 5.38 -4.88 7.52
C LEU A 116 4.76 -4.26 8.78
N LEU A 117 4.77 -4.97 9.91
CA LEU A 117 4.33 -4.46 11.20
C LEU A 117 5.14 -3.23 11.62
N ALA A 118 6.47 -3.29 11.51
CA ALA A 118 7.35 -2.16 11.82
C ALA A 118 7.01 -0.94 10.95
N GLY A 119 6.70 -1.14 9.66
CA GLY A 119 6.26 -0.08 8.76
C GLY A 119 4.95 0.58 9.20
N HIS A 120 3.96 -0.22 9.62
CA HIS A 120 2.71 0.31 10.13
C HIS A 120 2.88 1.03 11.46
N LEU A 121 3.68 0.48 12.39
CA LEU A 121 4.05 1.18 13.62
C LEU A 121 4.74 2.51 13.30
N PHE A 122 5.64 2.54 12.32
CA PHE A 122 6.28 3.78 11.89
C PHE A 122 5.25 4.82 11.44
N VAL A 123 4.25 4.46 10.64
CA VAL A 123 3.14 5.35 10.28
C VAL A 123 2.38 5.86 11.51
N LEU A 124 2.13 4.99 12.50
CA LEU A 124 1.39 5.35 13.71
C LEU A 124 2.15 6.32 14.64
N PHE A 125 3.49 6.29 14.63
CA PHE A 125 4.30 7.11 15.52
C PHE A 125 5.03 8.27 14.85
N ALA A 126 5.28 8.22 13.53
CA ALA A 126 6.08 9.21 12.80
C ALA A 126 5.74 10.68 13.07
N PRO A 127 4.46 11.10 13.12
CA PRO A 127 4.11 12.51 13.39
C PRO A 127 4.37 12.95 14.83
N PHE A 128 4.68 12.03 15.75
CA PHE A 128 4.80 12.31 17.19
C PHE A 128 6.18 11.95 17.75
N VAL A 129 7.15 11.62 16.90
CA VAL A 129 8.53 11.30 17.32
C VAL A 129 9.20 12.44 18.06
N PHE A 130 8.99 13.69 17.63
CA PHE A 130 9.65 14.87 18.22
C PHE A 130 8.71 15.76 19.04
N LYS A 131 7.42 15.83 18.67
CA LYS A 131 6.41 16.66 19.33
C LYS A 131 5.26 15.80 19.79
N TYR A 132 5.29 15.38 21.06
CA TYR A 132 4.22 14.58 21.65
C TYR A 132 3.20 15.44 22.37
N GLY A 133 1.92 15.23 22.04
CA GLY A 133 0.79 15.78 22.79
C GLY A 133 -0.27 14.70 22.93
N ARG A 134 -0.61 14.30 24.17
CA ARG A 134 -1.50 13.17 24.47
C ARG A 134 -2.81 13.24 23.67
N ASN A 135 -3.53 14.36 23.75
CA ASN A 135 -4.82 14.51 23.06
C ASN A 135 -4.67 14.48 21.54
N SER A 136 -3.65 15.16 21.00
CA SER A 136 -3.37 15.17 19.56
C SER A 136 -3.00 13.79 19.03
N TYR A 137 -2.23 13.01 19.80
CA TYR A 137 -1.85 11.64 19.45
C TYR A 137 -3.07 10.71 19.39
N TRP A 138 -3.93 10.74 20.42
CA TRP A 138 -5.16 9.93 20.41
C TRP A 138 -6.11 10.31 19.28
N ASN A 139 -6.25 11.62 18.98
CA ASN A 139 -7.05 12.09 17.85
C ASN A 139 -6.46 11.63 16.51
N TYR A 140 -5.14 11.63 16.37
CA TYR A 140 -4.46 11.11 15.20
C TYR A 140 -4.68 9.60 15.02
N LEU A 141 -4.45 8.79 16.06
CA LEU A 141 -4.66 7.34 16.01
C LEU A 141 -6.10 6.99 15.61
N ARG A 142 -7.10 7.66 16.21
CA ARG A 142 -8.50 7.51 15.82
C ARG A 142 -8.73 7.82 14.36
N SER A 143 -8.11 8.88 13.85
CA SER A 143 -8.24 9.30 12.45
C SER A 143 -7.59 8.29 11.49
N VAL A 144 -6.41 7.77 11.81
CA VAL A 144 -5.72 6.73 11.02
C VAL A 144 -6.53 5.45 11.01
N PHE A 145 -7.01 5.00 12.16
CA PHE A 145 -7.84 3.80 12.26
C PHE A 145 -9.10 3.90 11.40
N LEU A 146 -9.83 5.03 11.48
CA LEU A 146 -10.99 5.28 10.63
C LEU A 146 -10.63 5.40 9.15
N ALA A 147 -9.45 5.93 8.82
CA ALA A 147 -8.99 6.00 7.43
C ALA A 147 -8.72 4.61 6.85
N ILE A 148 -8.01 3.74 7.58
CA ILE A 148 -7.74 2.36 7.16
C ILE A 148 -9.06 1.59 7.02
N PHE A 149 -9.95 1.68 8.01
CA PHE A 149 -11.24 0.99 7.98
C PHE A 149 -12.11 1.43 6.79
N ARG A 150 -12.21 2.74 6.55
CA ARG A 150 -12.94 3.27 5.38
C ARG A 150 -12.30 2.83 4.06
N SER A 151 -10.98 2.85 3.97
CA SER A 151 -10.25 2.42 2.77
C SER A 151 -10.55 0.95 2.46
N LEU A 152 -10.51 0.09 3.47
CA LEU A 152 -10.83 -1.33 3.33
C LEU A 152 -12.28 -1.54 2.89
N LEU A 153 -13.24 -0.88 3.55
CA LEU A 153 -14.67 -0.97 3.22
C LEU A 153 -14.94 -0.53 1.77
N TYR A 154 -14.43 0.65 1.37
CA TYR A 154 -14.66 1.15 0.02
C TYR A 154 -13.99 0.28 -1.05
N THR A 155 -12.77 -0.20 -0.81
CA THR A 155 -12.08 -1.10 -1.75
C THR A 155 -12.83 -2.41 -1.91
N MET A 156 -13.31 -3.01 -0.82
CA MET A 156 -14.11 -4.24 -0.86
C MET A 156 -15.41 -4.06 -1.63
N VAL A 157 -16.15 -2.98 -1.37
CA VAL A 157 -17.40 -2.68 -2.09
C VAL A 157 -17.15 -2.45 -3.58
N LEU A 158 -16.10 -1.70 -3.93
CA LEU A 158 -15.71 -1.47 -5.33
C LEU A 158 -15.32 -2.76 -6.04
N TYR A 159 -14.48 -3.58 -5.41
CA TYR A 159 -14.07 -4.88 -5.94
C TYR A 159 -15.29 -5.78 -6.19
N LEU A 160 -16.17 -5.94 -5.20
CA LEU A 160 -17.40 -6.73 -5.35
C LEU A 160 -18.29 -6.19 -6.47
N GLY A 161 -18.43 -4.86 -6.59
CA GLY A 161 -19.19 -4.24 -7.67
C GLY A 161 -18.64 -4.60 -9.06
N ILE A 162 -17.32 -4.56 -9.23
CA ILE A 162 -16.64 -4.92 -10.49
C ILE A 162 -16.81 -6.41 -10.79
N VAL A 163 -16.57 -7.28 -9.81
CA VAL A 163 -16.73 -8.73 -9.95
C VAL A 163 -18.16 -9.10 -10.36
N LEU A 164 -19.16 -8.50 -9.71
CA LEU A 164 -20.57 -8.72 -10.06
C LEU A 164 -20.90 -8.21 -11.46
N ALA A 165 -20.33 -7.08 -11.89
CA ALA A 165 -20.50 -6.57 -13.25
C ALA A 165 -19.89 -7.52 -14.29
N LEU A 166 -18.69 -8.05 -14.03
CA LEU A 166 -18.05 -9.04 -14.90
C LEU A 166 -18.87 -10.35 -14.99
N LEU A 167 -19.41 -10.82 -13.86
CA LEU A 167 -20.29 -12.00 -13.83
C LEU A 167 -21.58 -11.76 -14.62
N ALA A 168 -22.18 -10.58 -14.50
CA ALA A 168 -23.35 -10.22 -15.28
C ALA A 168 -23.04 -10.26 -16.79
N ILE A 169 -21.88 -9.73 -17.21
CA ILE A 169 -21.48 -9.78 -18.62
C ILE A 169 -21.25 -11.22 -19.08
N LYS A 170 -20.57 -12.04 -18.26
CA LYS A 170 -20.32 -13.45 -18.54
C LYS A 170 -21.61 -14.23 -18.78
N TYR A 171 -22.58 -14.10 -17.88
CA TYR A 171 -23.83 -14.88 -17.96
C TYR A 171 -24.87 -14.30 -18.91
N LEU A 172 -24.96 -12.98 -19.07
CA LEU A 172 -25.98 -12.35 -19.92
C LEU A 172 -25.60 -12.32 -21.40
N PHE A 173 -24.30 -12.10 -21.69
CA PHE A 173 -23.80 -11.97 -23.06
C PHE A 173 -22.92 -13.15 -23.50
N ASN A 174 -22.79 -14.18 -22.64
CA ASN A 174 -21.98 -15.37 -22.89
C ASN A 174 -20.52 -15.04 -23.27
N VAL A 175 -19.97 -13.96 -22.70
CA VAL A 175 -18.57 -13.55 -22.89
C VAL A 175 -17.69 -14.30 -21.90
N ASP A 176 -16.73 -15.05 -22.41
CA ASP A 176 -15.84 -15.81 -21.53
C ASP A 176 -14.67 -14.95 -21.05
N PHE A 177 -14.56 -14.81 -19.73
CA PHE A 177 -13.44 -14.15 -19.06
C PHE A 177 -12.60 -15.21 -18.35
N HIS A 178 -11.28 -15.09 -18.47
CA HIS A 178 -10.34 -15.93 -17.72
C HIS A 178 -10.59 -15.79 -16.22
N GLU A 179 -10.64 -16.91 -15.50
CA GLU A 179 -10.97 -16.93 -14.06
C GLU A 179 -10.07 -16.03 -13.21
N LYS A 180 -8.79 -15.91 -13.60
CA LYS A 180 -7.82 -15.00 -12.98
C LYS A 180 -8.33 -13.55 -12.89
N ARG A 181 -9.14 -13.08 -13.86
CA ARG A 181 -9.69 -11.71 -13.89
C ARG A 181 -10.70 -11.42 -12.78
N PHE A 182 -11.30 -12.44 -12.18
CA PHE A 182 -12.26 -12.26 -11.07
C PHE A 182 -11.57 -12.11 -9.70
N PHE A 183 -10.28 -12.47 -9.60
CA PHE A 183 -9.51 -12.47 -8.35
C PHE A 183 -8.32 -11.50 -8.38
N GLN A 184 -8.29 -10.58 -9.36
CA GLN A 184 -7.30 -9.50 -9.52
C GLN A 184 -7.61 -8.28 -8.64
#